data_AF-A0A957H8U1-F1
#
_entry.id   AF-A0A957H8U1-F1
#
_cell.length_a   1.000
_cell.length_b   1.000
_cell.length_c   1.000
_cell.angle_alpha   90.00
_cell.angle_beta   90.00
_cell.angle_gamma   90.00
#
_symmetry.space_group_name_H-M   'P 1'
#
loop_
_entity.id
_entity.type
_entity.pdbx_description
1 polymer ?
#
loop_
_entity_poly.entity_id
_entity_poly.type
_entity_poly.pdbx_seq_one_letter_code
_entity_poly.pdbx_strand_id
1 'polypeptide(L)'
;MTLLPAYDLRRQRDRLLDLLAIGETYPLQDTPLPTQTILVGFGELAHIPVYFSQLDVRYTLYFEENPVTRQDGGSVVVSGNGETVFLETEAIAEDVTYTIWATKIDSGRQSRLHQQVQIRVGLDTRLHAFIRDLPPLADSLLMPPPALARFGQTVAVELEASQEGIDYDLVVLQPGTAGEPELAQVISRQTVRGNRQNISLQIDDVTMDIDIRLRATRSGAGADAPDQLSAILDVVLPLRVRASQQLVVSALPAVVDHEAPAQLRLAGAQADVSYQLFARPLLDADYAYGQAAGAGVIQVPVPEAEPLPIYFPSAGPAWQLPADFVSLGPAQTGQESLDFDIPPLTRDTLVLVQARKAHALTLLPQEPDATVPSFVQLASPAVFLVRPQPRPALSLQALADGHTFQIQGGEPGTFLHFLDENEAPAAAPLYFYERDELVQRYFKGVARFRVAVNLVVDAGHEEDASGEATVAQPQLTLPALTTPIQLLLEAVYARSQARVRLAEP
;
A
#
# COMPACT_ATOMS: atom_id res chain seq x y z
N MET A 1 -34.37 20.75 46.51
CA MET A 1 -34.29 22.23 46.45
C MET A 1 -34.75 22.95 47.72
N THR A 2 -34.93 22.26 48.86
CA THR A 2 -35.48 22.82 50.12
C THR A 2 -34.43 23.15 51.21
N LEU A 3 -33.14 22.92 50.96
CA LEU A 3 -32.06 23.13 51.94
C LEU A 3 -31.46 24.56 51.94
N LEU A 4 -31.68 25.32 50.87
CA LEU A 4 -31.11 26.67 50.69
C LEU A 4 -31.53 27.68 51.78
N PRO A 5 -32.82 27.76 52.20
CA PRO A 5 -33.23 28.75 53.21
C PRO A 5 -32.62 28.50 54.59
N ALA A 6 -32.42 27.23 54.96
CA ALA A 6 -31.88 26.84 56.25
C ALA A 6 -30.36 27.04 56.35
N TYR A 7 -29.64 26.91 55.22
CA TYR A 7 -28.23 27.25 55.15
C TYR A 7 -28.02 28.77 55.26
N ASP A 8 -28.80 29.56 54.51
CA ASP A 8 -28.70 31.02 54.54
C ASP A 8 -28.96 31.62 55.93
N LEU A 9 -29.99 31.13 56.63
CA LEU A 9 -30.30 31.58 57.99
C LEU A 9 -29.18 31.25 58.99
N ARG A 10 -28.57 30.06 58.89
CA ARG A 10 -27.43 29.69 59.75
C ARG A 10 -26.20 30.53 59.45
N ARG A 11 -25.92 30.76 58.17
CA ARG A 11 -24.84 31.64 57.73
C ARG A 11 -25.00 33.07 58.26
N GLN A 12 -26.21 33.63 58.17
CA GLN A 12 -26.51 34.97 58.69
C GLN A 12 -26.44 35.02 60.22
N ARG A 13 -26.95 34.00 60.90
CA ARG A 13 -26.88 33.87 62.37
C ARG A 13 -25.42 33.87 62.84
N ASP A 14 -24.60 33.01 62.27
CA ASP A 14 -23.21 32.84 62.72
C ASP A 14 -22.42 34.14 62.50
N ARG A 15 -22.64 34.82 61.37
CA ARG A 15 -22.06 36.14 61.11
C ARG A 15 -22.49 37.18 62.15
N LEU A 16 -23.76 37.21 62.53
CA LEU A 16 -24.26 38.16 63.54
C LEU A 16 -23.68 37.86 64.92
N LEU A 17 -23.52 36.58 65.28
CA LEU A 17 -22.87 36.18 66.52
C LEU A 17 -21.40 36.62 66.56
N ASP A 18 -20.66 36.42 65.46
CA ASP A 18 -19.26 36.84 65.37
C ASP A 18 -19.13 38.38 65.42
N LEU A 19 -20.00 39.12 64.71
CA LEU A 19 -20.01 40.60 64.73
C LEU A 19 -20.33 41.19 66.11
N LEU A 20 -21.17 40.51 66.89
CA LEU A 20 -21.52 40.93 68.25
C LEU A 20 -20.53 40.38 69.29
N ALA A 21 -19.52 39.61 68.88
CA ALA A 21 -18.61 38.88 69.75
C ALA A 21 -19.33 37.99 70.79
N ILE A 22 -20.48 37.43 70.41
CA ILE A 22 -21.28 36.54 71.27
C ILE A 22 -20.89 35.10 70.97
N GLY A 23 -19.87 34.64 71.70
CA GLY A 23 -19.25 33.35 71.49
C GLY A 23 -18.34 33.34 70.26
N GLU A 24 -17.86 32.16 69.89
CA GLU A 24 -17.02 31.98 68.71
C GLU A 24 -17.65 30.88 67.87
N THR A 25 -17.90 31.15 66.59
CA THR A 25 -18.49 30.16 65.67
C THR A 25 -17.43 29.37 64.92
N TYR A 26 -17.85 28.29 64.24
CA TYR A 26 -17.02 27.53 63.31
C TYR A 26 -17.58 27.70 61.89
N PRO A 27 -16.76 27.52 60.84
CA PRO A 27 -17.27 27.45 59.47
C PRO A 27 -18.35 26.38 59.30
N LEU A 28 -19.33 26.64 58.44
CA LEU A 28 -20.43 25.71 58.16
C LEU A 28 -19.93 24.55 57.30
N GLN A 29 -19.93 23.34 57.88
CA GLN A 29 -19.43 22.13 57.22
C GLN A 29 -20.31 21.64 56.08
N ASP A 30 -21.58 22.05 56.05
CA ASP A 30 -22.55 21.72 55.02
C ASP A 30 -22.68 22.82 53.94
N THR A 31 -21.62 23.62 53.77
CA THR A 31 -21.47 24.51 52.60
C THR A 31 -21.64 23.69 51.32
N PRO A 32 -22.60 24.01 50.44
CA PRO A 32 -22.89 23.18 49.27
C PRO A 32 -21.74 23.18 48.27
N LEU A 33 -21.39 21.99 47.79
CA LEU A 33 -20.43 21.74 46.72
C LEU A 33 -21.12 21.02 45.54
N PRO A 34 -20.46 20.89 44.38
CA PRO A 34 -20.95 20.06 43.29
C PRO A 34 -21.25 18.65 43.77
N THR A 35 -22.47 18.20 43.50
CA THR A 35 -22.89 16.81 43.77
C THR A 35 -22.59 15.89 42.59
N GLN A 36 -22.38 16.46 41.40
CA GLN A 36 -21.95 15.76 40.20
C GLN A 36 -20.44 15.87 40.04
N THR A 37 -19.84 14.83 39.48
CA THR A 37 -18.43 14.82 39.08
C THR A 37 -18.16 15.93 38.06
N ILE A 38 -17.12 16.71 38.28
CA ILE A 38 -16.69 17.75 37.33
C ILE A 38 -15.83 17.05 36.26
N LEU A 39 -16.24 17.12 34.99
CA LEU A 39 -15.43 16.66 33.86
C LEU A 39 -14.55 17.80 33.35
N VAL A 40 -13.24 17.57 33.26
CA VAL A 40 -12.28 18.54 32.71
C VAL A 40 -11.47 17.91 31.58
N GLY A 41 -11.02 18.70 30.62
CA GLY A 41 -10.08 18.21 29.60
C GLY A 41 -8.77 17.73 30.22
N PHE A 42 -8.08 16.82 29.54
CA PHE A 42 -6.77 16.34 30.00
C PHE A 42 -5.76 17.50 30.07
N GLY A 43 -5.17 17.69 31.25
CA GLY A 43 -4.22 18.78 31.52
C GLY A 43 -4.87 20.16 31.67
N GLU A 44 -6.19 20.25 31.76
CA GLU A 44 -6.88 21.51 32.05
C GLU A 44 -7.02 21.76 33.55
N LEU A 45 -7.25 23.02 33.91
CA LEU A 45 -7.53 23.45 35.27
C LEU A 45 -9.00 23.18 35.58
N ALA A 46 -9.30 22.66 36.78
CA ALA A 46 -10.66 22.58 37.25
C ALA A 46 -11.02 23.81 38.07
N HIS A 47 -12.22 24.34 37.82
CA HIS A 47 -12.81 25.39 38.63
C HIS A 47 -13.86 24.77 39.55
N ILE A 48 -13.50 24.57 40.82
CA ILE A 48 -14.38 23.97 41.83
C ILE A 48 -15.25 25.08 42.47
N PRO A 49 -16.56 25.13 42.20
CA PRO A 49 -17.42 26.12 42.84
C PRO A 49 -17.67 25.75 44.31
N VAL A 50 -17.59 26.74 45.18
CA VAL A 50 -18.09 26.69 46.55
C VAL A 50 -19.33 27.56 46.59
N TYR A 51 -20.51 26.95 46.61
CA TYR A 51 -21.77 27.68 46.52
C TYR A 51 -22.09 28.37 47.85
N PHE A 52 -22.63 29.60 47.77
CA PHE A 52 -23.05 30.37 48.95
C PHE A 52 -21.95 30.50 50.02
N SER A 53 -20.74 30.84 49.58
CA SER A 53 -19.57 31.03 50.43
C SER A 53 -19.82 32.00 51.59
N GLN A 54 -19.16 31.79 52.74
CA GLN A 54 -19.28 32.67 53.92
C GLN A 54 -18.27 33.83 53.83
N LEU A 55 -18.74 35.06 54.04
CA LEU A 55 -17.96 36.31 53.86
C LEU A 55 -16.69 36.42 54.72
N ASP A 56 -16.64 35.71 55.83
CA ASP A 56 -15.59 35.74 56.85
C ASP A 56 -14.81 34.41 56.93
N VAL A 57 -14.92 33.60 55.89
CA VAL A 57 -14.29 32.28 55.79
C VAL A 57 -13.39 32.21 54.57
N ARG A 58 -12.23 31.61 54.75
CA ARG A 58 -11.29 31.24 53.71
C ARG A 58 -11.40 29.75 53.42
N TYR A 59 -11.52 29.40 52.15
CA TYR A 59 -11.60 28.02 51.68
C TYR A 59 -10.26 27.62 51.07
N THR A 60 -9.73 26.47 51.48
CA THR A 60 -8.47 25.91 50.99
C THR A 60 -8.71 24.50 50.45
N LEU A 61 -8.14 24.23 49.27
CA LEU A 61 -8.25 22.93 48.62
C LEU A 61 -7.20 21.96 49.17
N TYR A 62 -7.60 20.70 49.40
CA TYR A 62 -6.75 19.65 49.96
C TYR A 62 -6.83 18.35 49.13
N PHE A 63 -5.69 17.72 48.92
CA PHE A 63 -5.53 16.38 48.34
C PHE A 63 -4.80 15.48 49.34
N GLU A 64 -5.39 14.33 49.68
CA GLU A 64 -4.83 13.38 50.66
C GLU A 64 -4.36 14.06 51.96
N GLU A 65 -5.17 14.96 52.51
CA GLU A 65 -4.89 15.75 53.74
C GLU A 65 -3.72 16.76 53.64
N ASN A 66 -3.16 16.98 52.45
CA ASN A 66 -2.20 18.05 52.17
C ASN A 66 -2.84 19.21 51.39
N PRO A 67 -2.52 20.48 51.72
CA PRO A 67 -3.04 21.61 50.96
C PRO A 67 -2.47 21.56 49.53
N VAL A 68 -3.35 21.72 48.55
CA VAL A 68 -2.94 21.80 47.14
C VAL A 68 -2.17 23.10 46.95
N THR A 69 -0.93 23.01 46.48
CA THR A 69 -0.09 24.16 46.13
C THR A 69 -0.23 24.50 44.65
N ARG A 70 -0.13 25.78 44.32
CA ARG A 70 0.04 26.31 42.97
C ARG A 70 1.53 26.33 42.62
N GLN A 71 1.82 26.49 41.33
CA GLN A 71 3.18 26.63 40.80
C GLN A 71 4.01 27.77 41.43
N ASP A 72 3.37 28.80 41.98
CA ASP A 72 4.03 29.90 42.71
C ASP A 72 4.38 29.55 44.16
N GLY A 73 4.11 28.31 44.60
CA GLY A 73 4.34 27.82 45.95
C GLY A 73 3.25 28.19 46.96
N GLY A 74 2.22 28.93 46.55
CA GLY A 74 1.08 29.28 47.40
C GLY A 74 0.00 28.20 47.43
N SER A 75 -0.71 28.01 48.55
CA SER A 75 -1.86 27.10 48.58
C SER A 75 -3.03 27.63 47.76
N VAL A 76 -3.78 26.74 47.11
CA VAL A 76 -5.03 27.05 46.41
C VAL A 76 -6.07 27.49 47.44
N VAL A 77 -6.35 28.79 47.44
CA VAL A 77 -7.13 29.42 48.50
C VAL A 77 -8.01 30.55 47.95
N VAL A 78 -9.23 30.66 48.46
CA VAL A 78 -10.17 31.73 48.10
C VAL A 78 -10.94 32.22 49.32
N SER A 79 -11.13 33.53 49.45
CA SER A 79 -11.98 34.12 50.48
C SER A 79 -13.43 34.10 50.02
N GLY A 80 -14.34 33.67 50.89
CA GLY A 80 -15.77 33.71 50.60
C GLY A 80 -16.28 35.14 50.49
N ASN A 81 -17.28 35.34 49.63
CA ASN A 81 -17.85 36.65 49.30
C ASN A 81 -19.38 36.70 49.51
N GLY A 82 -20.00 35.65 50.05
CA GLY A 82 -21.46 35.57 50.17
C GLY A 82 -22.14 34.93 48.95
N GLU A 83 -21.42 34.74 47.87
CA GLU A 83 -21.88 34.14 46.60
C GLU A 83 -21.06 32.88 46.27
N THR A 84 -21.06 32.45 45.01
CA THR A 84 -20.21 31.35 44.56
C THR A 84 -18.78 31.86 44.35
N VAL A 85 -17.82 31.16 44.93
CA VAL A 85 -16.39 31.38 44.69
C VAL A 85 -15.78 30.13 44.07
N PHE A 86 -14.66 30.27 43.37
CA PHE A 86 -14.03 29.16 42.66
C PHE A 86 -12.64 28.86 43.23
N LEU A 87 -12.39 27.61 43.55
CA LEU A 87 -11.05 27.08 43.81
C LEU A 87 -10.52 26.51 42.49
N GLU A 88 -9.49 27.16 41.95
CA GLU A 88 -8.82 26.76 40.72
C GLU A 88 -7.67 25.80 41.04
N THR A 89 -7.73 24.59 40.47
CA THR A 89 -6.70 23.55 40.65
C THR A 89 -5.49 23.82 39.76
N GLU A 90 -4.44 23.02 39.93
CA GLU A 90 -3.44 22.86 38.87
C GLU A 90 -3.99 21.99 37.72
N ALA A 91 -3.19 21.80 36.66
CA ALA A 91 -3.55 20.97 35.52
C ALA A 91 -3.78 19.53 35.96
N ILE A 92 -4.97 18.98 35.69
CA ILE A 92 -5.35 17.65 36.16
C ILE A 92 -5.12 16.62 35.04
N ALA A 93 -4.28 15.62 35.34
CA ALA A 93 -3.91 14.55 34.42
C ALA A 93 -4.55 13.19 34.75
N GLU A 94 -5.08 13.03 35.95
CA GLU A 94 -5.75 11.83 36.41
C GLU A 94 -6.98 12.17 37.26
N ASP A 95 -7.91 11.22 37.43
CA ASP A 95 -9.08 11.46 38.27
C ASP A 95 -8.64 11.74 39.70
N VAL A 96 -9.16 12.83 40.28
CA VAL A 96 -8.77 13.26 41.62
C VAL A 96 -10.01 13.58 42.44
N THR A 97 -9.96 13.19 43.72
CA THR A 97 -10.96 13.60 44.71
C THR A 97 -10.33 14.59 45.67
N TYR A 98 -10.89 15.79 45.73
CA TYR A 98 -10.46 16.83 46.66
C TYR A 98 -11.37 16.95 47.87
N THR A 99 -10.78 17.38 48.96
CA THR A 99 -11.48 17.87 50.15
C THR A 99 -11.29 19.38 50.25
N ILE A 100 -12.24 20.07 50.87
CA ILE A 100 -12.15 21.50 51.10
C ILE A 100 -12.18 21.75 52.60
N TRP A 101 -11.21 22.52 53.06
CA TRP A 101 -11.17 23.03 54.42
C TRP A 101 -11.61 24.48 54.42
N ALA A 102 -12.44 24.83 55.41
CA ALA A 102 -12.92 26.17 55.63
C ALA A 102 -12.30 26.71 56.93
N THR A 103 -11.81 27.95 56.93
CA THR A 103 -11.15 28.59 58.08
C THR A 103 -11.70 30.00 58.29
N LYS A 104 -12.18 30.32 59.49
CA LYS A 104 -12.60 31.69 59.86
C LYS A 104 -11.38 32.63 59.82
N ILE A 105 -11.53 33.76 59.15
CA ILE A 105 -10.44 34.71 58.93
C ILE A 105 -9.98 35.33 60.27
N ASP A 106 -10.92 35.68 61.15
CA ASP A 106 -10.62 36.41 62.38
C ASP A 106 -10.18 35.50 63.54
N SER A 107 -10.82 34.33 63.69
CA SER A 107 -10.55 33.42 64.81
C SER A 107 -9.57 32.29 64.48
N GLY A 108 -9.26 32.05 63.21
CA GLY A 108 -8.43 30.94 62.76
C GLY A 108 -9.09 29.56 62.94
N ARG A 109 -10.34 29.49 63.38
CA ARG A 109 -11.08 28.23 63.57
C ARG A 109 -11.36 27.57 62.23
N GLN A 110 -11.07 26.27 62.15
CA GLN A 110 -11.16 25.51 60.92
C GLN A 110 -12.16 24.35 61.01
N SER A 111 -12.70 23.96 59.87
CA SER A 111 -13.59 22.80 59.73
C SER A 111 -13.53 22.24 58.31
N ARG A 112 -13.52 20.91 58.20
CA ARG A 112 -13.60 20.21 56.91
C ARG A 112 -15.04 20.22 56.40
N LEU A 113 -15.25 20.54 55.13
CA LEU A 113 -16.57 20.40 54.52
C LEU A 113 -16.96 18.93 54.41
N HIS A 114 -18.26 18.63 54.52
CA HIS A 114 -18.78 17.26 54.51
C HIS A 114 -18.71 16.62 53.13
N GLN A 115 -18.93 17.42 52.08
CA GLN A 115 -18.89 16.96 50.70
C GLN A 115 -17.45 16.96 50.17
N GLN A 116 -17.16 15.96 49.33
CA GLN A 116 -15.93 15.89 48.55
C GLN A 116 -16.23 16.26 47.10
N VAL A 117 -15.23 16.78 46.40
CA VAL A 117 -15.37 17.13 44.98
C VAL A 117 -14.60 16.10 44.17
N GLN A 118 -15.32 15.38 43.33
CA GLN A 118 -14.72 14.44 42.38
C GLN A 118 -14.51 15.15 41.06
N ILE A 119 -13.27 15.09 40.57
CA ILE A 119 -12.90 15.57 39.24
C ILE A 119 -12.51 14.36 38.40
N ARG A 120 -13.14 14.25 37.23
CA ARG A 120 -12.86 13.21 36.24
C ARG A 120 -12.17 13.86 35.05
N VAL A 121 -11.11 13.22 34.59
CA VAL A 121 -10.34 13.70 33.44
C VAL A 121 -10.90 13.10 32.16
N GLY A 122 -11.03 13.96 31.16
CA GLY A 122 -11.44 13.64 29.80
C GLY A 122 -10.35 12.89 29.01
N LEU A 123 -10.65 12.61 27.74
CA LEU A 123 -9.71 11.99 26.82
C LEU A 123 -8.78 13.06 26.25
N ASP A 124 -7.49 12.75 26.12
CA ASP A 124 -6.54 13.60 25.41
C ASP A 124 -6.62 13.32 23.90
N THR A 125 -7.16 14.27 23.13
CA THR A 125 -7.28 14.15 21.67
C THR A 125 -6.00 14.55 20.94
N ARG A 126 -5.03 15.15 21.64
CA ARG A 126 -3.81 15.73 21.05
C ARG A 126 -2.63 14.76 21.04
N LEU A 127 -2.84 13.50 21.45
CA LEU A 127 -1.81 12.49 21.47
C LEU A 127 -1.20 12.31 20.07
N HIS A 128 0.12 12.17 20.03
CA HIS A 128 0.87 11.98 18.80
C HIS A 128 0.79 10.51 18.35
N ALA A 129 0.52 10.30 17.06
CA ALA A 129 0.55 8.98 16.45
C ALA A 129 1.21 9.04 15.07
N PHE A 130 1.75 7.93 14.60
CA PHE A 130 2.34 7.81 13.26
C PHE A 130 2.27 6.38 12.72
N ILE A 131 2.32 6.25 11.40
CA ILE A 131 2.39 4.96 10.72
C ILE A 131 3.85 4.50 10.69
N ARG A 132 4.10 3.26 11.10
CA ARG A 132 5.45 2.70 11.21
C ARG A 132 5.93 2.06 9.93
N ASP A 133 7.25 2.16 9.70
CA ASP A 133 8.00 1.32 8.77
C ASP A 133 7.49 1.33 7.31
N LEU A 134 6.79 2.40 6.90
CA LEU A 134 6.35 2.62 5.52
C LEU A 134 7.08 3.81 4.87
N PRO A 135 7.45 3.69 3.59
CA PRO A 135 8.00 4.83 2.86
C PRO A 135 6.92 5.89 2.64
N PRO A 136 7.30 7.18 2.57
CA PRO A 136 6.36 8.24 2.19
C PRO A 136 5.96 8.10 0.72
N LEU A 137 4.77 8.58 0.39
CA LEU A 137 4.36 8.81 -0.99
C LEU A 137 5.25 9.90 -1.60
N ALA A 138 6.07 9.52 -2.57
CA ALA A 138 6.97 10.42 -3.28
C ALA A 138 6.22 11.58 -3.92
N ASP A 139 6.88 12.74 -4.04
CA ASP A 139 6.35 13.96 -4.67
C ASP A 139 5.11 14.57 -3.98
N SER A 140 4.73 14.09 -2.80
CA SER A 140 3.71 14.72 -1.97
C SER A 140 4.24 15.98 -1.30
N LEU A 141 3.45 17.06 -1.35
CA LEU A 141 3.75 18.33 -0.67
C LEU A 141 3.15 18.41 0.75
N LEU A 142 2.47 17.37 1.21
CA LEU A 142 1.88 17.32 2.56
C LEU A 142 2.96 17.14 3.63
N MET A 143 2.71 17.69 4.82
CA MET A 143 3.55 17.53 6.00
C MET A 143 2.70 17.05 7.21
N PRO A 144 2.91 15.82 7.71
CA PRO A 144 3.79 14.78 7.13
C PRO A 144 3.25 14.24 5.79
N PRO A 145 4.12 13.72 4.91
CA PRO A 145 3.67 13.08 3.67
C PRO A 145 2.87 11.80 3.98
N PRO A 146 1.87 11.43 3.15
CA PRO A 146 1.14 10.18 3.29
C PRO A 146 2.07 8.97 3.28
N ALA A 147 1.76 7.95 4.09
CA ALA A 147 2.48 6.69 4.04
C ALA A 147 2.01 5.84 2.84
N LEU A 148 2.92 5.12 2.20
CA LEU A 148 2.62 4.29 1.02
C LEU A 148 2.82 2.80 1.30
N ALA A 149 1.72 2.06 1.41
CA ALA A 149 1.71 0.61 1.59
C ALA A 149 1.61 -0.15 0.26
N ARG A 150 2.04 -1.42 0.29
CA ARG A 150 1.72 -2.39 -0.77
C ARG A 150 0.27 -2.86 -0.60
N PHE A 151 -0.36 -3.25 -1.71
CA PHE A 151 -1.68 -3.86 -1.68
C PHE A 151 -1.69 -5.13 -0.81
N GLY A 152 -2.65 -5.22 0.13
CA GLY A 152 -2.79 -6.33 1.07
C GLY A 152 -1.74 -6.35 2.20
N GLN A 153 -1.00 -5.26 2.44
CA GLN A 153 0.01 -5.22 3.50
C GLN A 153 -0.62 -5.00 4.89
N THR A 154 -0.10 -5.67 5.91
CA THR A 154 -0.39 -5.30 7.32
C THR A 154 0.34 -4.02 7.69
N VAL A 155 -0.38 -3.05 8.24
CA VAL A 155 0.15 -1.73 8.65
C VAL A 155 0.10 -1.58 10.16
N ALA A 156 1.19 -1.10 10.75
CA ALA A 156 1.26 -0.78 12.17
C ALA A 156 1.20 0.74 12.40
N VAL A 157 0.39 1.16 13.36
CA VAL A 157 0.29 2.53 13.84
C VAL A 157 0.81 2.55 15.27
N GLU A 158 1.72 3.46 15.58
CA GLU A 158 2.19 3.71 16.94
C GLU A 158 1.51 4.95 17.50
N LEU A 159 0.96 4.83 18.71
CA LEU A 159 0.45 5.94 19.51
C LEU A 159 1.42 6.17 20.65
N GLU A 160 1.94 7.39 20.75
CA GLU A 160 2.89 7.77 21.79
C GLU A 160 2.17 8.12 23.10
N ALA A 161 2.79 7.80 24.23
CA ALA A 161 2.34 8.20 25.57
C ALA A 161 0.84 7.97 25.84
N SER A 162 0.33 6.77 25.55
CA SER A 162 -1.09 6.43 25.71
C SER A 162 -1.62 6.69 27.12
N GLN A 163 -2.88 7.12 27.25
CA GLN A 163 -3.48 7.32 28.57
C GLN A 163 -3.81 5.97 29.23
N GLU A 164 -3.50 5.83 30.52
CA GLU A 164 -3.78 4.60 31.26
C GLU A 164 -5.28 4.30 31.32
N GLY A 165 -5.66 3.07 31.00
CA GLY A 165 -7.04 2.61 31.14
C GLY A 165 -8.00 3.12 30.08
N ILE A 166 -7.49 3.78 29.04
CA ILE A 166 -8.23 4.18 27.83
C ILE A 166 -8.03 3.11 26.76
N ASP A 167 -9.11 2.68 26.13
CA ASP A 167 -9.08 1.72 25.04
C ASP A 167 -9.01 2.48 23.69
N TYR A 168 -8.11 2.07 22.81
CA TYR A 168 -7.86 2.71 21.53
C TYR A 168 -8.18 1.78 20.35
N ASP A 169 -8.85 2.33 19.34
CA ASP A 169 -9.14 1.70 18.06
C ASP A 169 -8.65 2.57 16.89
N LEU A 170 -8.29 1.94 15.77
CA LEU A 170 -8.12 2.63 14.49
C LEU A 170 -9.46 2.68 13.77
N VAL A 171 -9.81 3.85 13.26
CA VAL A 171 -11.09 4.07 12.58
C VAL A 171 -10.92 4.85 11.28
N VAL A 172 -11.88 4.69 10.37
CA VAL A 172 -12.08 5.57 9.21
C VAL A 172 -13.42 6.28 9.39
N LEU A 173 -13.44 7.58 9.08
CA LEU A 173 -14.66 8.38 9.11
C LEU A 173 -15.39 8.21 7.79
N GLN A 174 -16.60 7.66 7.84
CA GLN A 174 -17.48 7.63 6.69
C GLN A 174 -18.29 8.93 6.65
N PRO A 175 -18.38 9.61 5.49
CA PRO A 175 -19.25 10.77 5.36
C PRO A 175 -20.68 10.34 5.66
N GLY A 176 -21.30 10.98 6.66
CA GLY A 176 -22.70 10.77 6.97
C GLY A 176 -23.58 11.21 5.80
N THR A 177 -24.72 10.57 5.60
CA THR A 177 -25.77 11.13 4.74
C THR A 177 -26.25 12.47 5.32
N ALA A 178 -26.74 13.38 4.48
CA ALA A 178 -27.09 14.75 4.90
C ALA A 178 -27.97 14.77 6.16
N GLY A 179 -27.40 15.25 7.27
CA GLY A 179 -28.07 15.33 8.59
C GLY A 179 -27.71 14.22 9.58
N GLU A 180 -26.94 13.21 9.18
CA GLU A 180 -26.40 12.16 10.06
C GLU A 180 -24.94 12.44 10.44
N PRO A 181 -24.54 12.14 11.68
CA PRO A 181 -23.15 12.29 12.11
C PRO A 181 -22.24 11.35 11.31
N GLU A 182 -20.98 11.75 11.10
CA GLU A 182 -19.96 10.87 10.53
C GLU A 182 -19.83 9.59 11.38
N LEU A 183 -19.87 8.44 10.70
CA LEU A 183 -19.76 7.15 11.37
C LEU A 183 -18.29 6.72 11.37
N ALA A 184 -17.75 6.46 12.56
CA ALA A 184 -16.41 5.91 12.74
C ALA A 184 -16.44 4.37 12.59
N GLN A 185 -15.99 3.87 11.44
CA GLN A 185 -15.84 2.44 11.19
C GLN A 185 -14.51 1.95 11.78
N VAL A 186 -14.55 0.93 12.64
CA VAL A 186 -13.34 0.30 13.19
C VAL A 186 -12.63 -0.51 12.11
N ILE A 187 -11.34 -0.25 11.96
CA ILE A 187 -10.43 -0.95 11.03
C ILE A 187 -9.24 -1.57 11.74
N SER A 188 -9.05 -1.34 13.04
CA SER A 188 -8.02 -2.01 13.82
C SER A 188 -8.32 -3.49 13.97
N ARG A 189 -7.28 -4.32 13.87
CA ARG A 189 -7.30 -5.75 14.18
C ARG A 189 -7.81 -6.04 15.59
N GLN A 190 -7.45 -5.16 16.53
CA GLN A 190 -7.77 -5.29 17.94
C GLN A 190 -7.82 -3.93 18.61
N THR A 191 -8.66 -3.82 19.64
CA THR A 191 -8.65 -2.70 20.58
C THR A 191 -7.45 -2.84 21.52
N VAL A 192 -6.70 -1.77 21.73
CA VAL A 192 -5.51 -1.77 22.58
C VAL A 192 -5.70 -0.83 23.77
N ARG A 193 -5.51 -1.34 24.98
CA ARG A 193 -5.62 -0.55 26.21
C ARG A 193 -4.32 0.20 26.50
N GLY A 194 -4.43 1.50 26.69
CA GLY A 194 -3.32 2.39 27.04
C GLY A 194 -2.77 2.13 28.43
N ASN A 195 -1.47 2.36 28.57
CA ASN A 195 -0.65 1.95 29.72
C ASN A 195 0.46 2.96 30.07
N ARG A 196 0.31 4.23 29.68
CA ARG A 196 1.33 5.30 29.82
C ARG A 196 2.59 5.10 28.96
N GLN A 197 2.64 4.06 28.13
CA GLN A 197 3.72 3.81 27.18
C GLN A 197 3.23 3.98 25.74
N ASN A 198 4.16 3.85 24.79
CA ASN A 198 3.79 3.74 23.38
C ASN A 198 3.07 2.42 23.16
N ILE A 199 1.94 2.48 22.44
CA ILE A 199 1.17 1.30 22.08
C ILE A 199 1.11 1.17 20.56
N SER A 200 1.01 -0.06 20.06
CA SER A 200 0.92 -0.34 18.63
C SER A 200 -0.44 -0.95 18.29
N LEU A 201 -1.11 -0.33 17.33
CA LEU A 201 -2.34 -0.83 16.70
C LEU A 201 -2.01 -1.33 15.29
N GLN A 202 -2.77 -2.30 14.79
CA GLN A 202 -2.53 -2.93 13.49
C GLN A 202 -3.79 -2.91 12.63
N ILE A 203 -3.59 -2.78 11.31
CA ILE A 203 -4.61 -2.98 10.28
C ILE A 203 -4.11 -4.12 9.40
N ASP A 204 -4.93 -5.15 9.20
CA ASP A 204 -4.62 -6.26 8.30
C ASP A 204 -5.15 -5.96 6.88
N ASP A 205 -4.46 -6.48 5.87
CA ASP A 205 -4.89 -6.50 4.47
C ASP A 205 -5.40 -5.15 3.92
N VAL A 206 -4.57 -4.10 3.97
CA VAL A 206 -4.96 -2.79 3.42
C VAL A 206 -5.04 -2.83 1.89
N THR A 207 -6.22 -2.57 1.33
CA THR A 207 -6.49 -2.68 -0.12
C THR A 207 -6.84 -1.37 -0.80
N MET A 208 -7.16 -0.33 -0.04
CA MET A 208 -7.60 0.97 -0.55
C MET A 208 -6.96 2.12 0.22
N ASP A 209 -6.99 3.30 -0.40
CA ASP A 209 -6.52 4.54 0.23
C ASP A 209 -7.47 4.92 1.37
N ILE A 210 -6.93 5.23 2.54
CA ILE A 210 -7.71 5.57 3.73
C ILE A 210 -7.01 6.67 4.55
N ASP A 211 -7.80 7.53 5.20
CA ASP A 211 -7.31 8.47 6.20
C ASP A 211 -7.61 7.91 7.58
N ILE A 212 -6.60 7.32 8.21
CA ILE A 212 -6.75 6.65 9.51
C ILE A 212 -6.90 7.71 10.60
N ARG A 213 -7.87 7.48 11.47
CA ARG A 213 -8.10 8.21 12.73
C ARG A 213 -7.96 7.25 13.90
N LEU A 214 -7.75 7.79 15.10
CA LEU A 214 -7.75 7.02 16.33
C LEU A 214 -8.97 7.39 17.17
N ARG A 215 -9.68 6.38 17.66
CA ARG A 215 -10.77 6.55 18.62
C ARG A 215 -10.28 6.13 19.99
N ALA A 216 -10.40 7.01 20.97
CA ALA A 216 -10.17 6.74 22.37
C ALA A 216 -11.52 6.50 23.07
N THR A 217 -11.61 5.46 23.88
CA THR A 217 -12.81 5.10 24.63
C THR A 217 -12.47 4.80 26.08
N ARG A 218 -13.20 5.42 27.01
CA ARG A 218 -13.15 5.11 28.44
C ARG A 218 -14.42 4.38 28.84
N SER A 219 -14.34 3.08 29.08
CA SER A 219 -15.45 2.30 29.65
C SER A 219 -15.72 2.77 31.08
N GLY A 220 -16.98 3.11 31.41
CA GLY A 220 -17.39 3.44 32.78
C GLY A 220 -17.27 2.23 33.71
N ALA A 221 -16.65 2.40 34.87
CA ALA A 221 -16.61 1.37 35.90
C ALA A 221 -17.72 1.65 36.94
N GLY A 222 -18.79 0.84 36.94
CA GLY A 222 -19.79 0.83 38.02
C GLY A 222 -21.25 0.74 37.56
N ALA A 223 -22.12 0.21 38.43
CA ALA A 223 -23.56 0.02 38.18
C ALA A 223 -24.36 1.33 38.05
N ASP A 224 -23.77 2.47 38.42
CA ASP A 224 -24.32 3.82 38.31
C ASP A 224 -23.54 4.71 37.32
N ALA A 225 -22.73 4.15 36.40
CA ALA A 225 -21.91 4.92 35.46
C ALA A 225 -22.63 5.13 34.11
N PRO A 226 -23.21 6.32 33.80
CA PRO A 226 -23.97 6.50 32.57
C PRO A 226 -23.10 6.74 31.34
N ASP A 227 -21.85 7.19 31.48
CA ASP A 227 -21.13 7.75 30.32
C ASP A 227 -19.86 6.97 29.98
N GLN A 228 -19.98 6.11 28.97
CA GLN A 228 -18.86 5.74 28.10
C GLN A 228 -18.39 7.03 27.43
N LEU A 229 -17.18 7.50 27.77
CA LEU A 229 -16.59 8.66 27.12
C LEU A 229 -15.85 8.18 25.87
N SER A 230 -16.15 8.74 24.71
CA SER A 230 -15.48 8.42 23.45
C SER A 230 -15.13 9.71 22.71
N ALA A 231 -13.92 9.76 22.17
CA ALA A 231 -13.43 10.88 21.36
C ALA A 231 -12.55 10.38 20.21
N ILE A 232 -12.53 11.13 19.11
CA ILE A 232 -11.59 10.94 18.01
C ILE A 232 -10.40 11.86 18.25
N LEU A 233 -9.18 11.34 18.13
CA LEU A 233 -7.97 12.15 18.23
C LEU A 233 -7.86 13.09 17.02
N ASP A 234 -7.22 14.23 17.22
CA ASP A 234 -7.05 15.28 16.21
C ASP A 234 -6.10 14.85 15.08
N VAL A 235 -5.25 13.85 15.34
CA VAL A 235 -4.28 13.34 14.38
C VAL A 235 -4.95 12.61 13.21
N VAL A 236 -4.47 12.93 12.01
CA VAL A 236 -4.83 12.22 10.77
C VAL A 236 -3.60 11.52 10.23
N LEU A 237 -3.76 10.24 9.90
CA LEU A 237 -2.69 9.42 9.34
C LEU A 237 -3.09 8.97 7.92
N PRO A 238 -2.70 9.71 6.87
CA PRO A 238 -3.02 9.35 5.49
C PRO A 238 -2.24 8.10 5.09
N LEU A 239 -2.96 7.03 4.78
CA LEU A 239 -2.42 5.81 4.21
C LEU A 239 -2.87 5.68 2.77
N ARG A 240 -1.91 5.50 1.87
CA ARG A 240 -2.14 5.27 0.45
C ARG A 240 -1.63 3.89 0.08
N VAL A 241 -2.33 3.21 -0.82
CA VAL A 241 -2.10 1.80 -1.13
C VAL A 241 -1.85 1.65 -2.62
N ARG A 242 -0.68 1.12 -2.98
CA ARG A 242 -0.31 0.86 -4.38
C ARG A 242 -1.29 -0.09 -5.05
N ALA A 243 -1.33 -0.06 -6.39
CA ALA A 243 -2.03 -1.09 -7.16
C ALA A 243 -1.48 -2.49 -6.83
N SER A 244 -2.35 -3.50 -6.98
CA SER A 244 -1.98 -4.91 -6.84
C SER A 244 -1.03 -5.32 -7.96
N GLN A 245 0.06 -5.99 -7.58
CA GLN A 245 1.00 -6.58 -8.54
C GLN A 245 0.57 -7.99 -8.97
N GLN A 246 -0.37 -8.62 -8.27
CA GLN A 246 -0.71 -10.04 -8.41
C GLN A 246 -1.86 -10.29 -9.41
N LEU A 247 -2.01 -9.41 -10.40
CA LEU A 247 -3.00 -9.60 -11.45
C LEU A 247 -2.54 -10.66 -12.45
N VAL A 248 -3.51 -11.38 -13.01
CA VAL A 248 -3.25 -12.41 -14.02
C VAL A 248 -3.20 -11.74 -15.39
N VAL A 249 -2.04 -11.85 -16.04
CA VAL A 249 -1.80 -11.38 -17.40
C VAL A 249 -1.79 -12.58 -18.33
N SER A 250 -2.55 -12.53 -19.42
CA SER A 250 -2.66 -13.61 -20.40
C SER A 250 -2.40 -13.12 -21.81
N ALA A 251 -1.53 -13.82 -22.56
CA ALA A 251 -1.32 -13.61 -23.98
C ALA A 251 -2.32 -14.46 -24.79
N LEU A 252 -3.04 -13.83 -25.72
CA LEU A 252 -4.13 -14.44 -26.48
C LEU A 252 -3.94 -14.20 -28.00
N PRO A 253 -3.53 -15.22 -28.77
CA PRO A 253 -2.83 -16.44 -28.33
C PRO A 253 -1.39 -16.13 -27.88
N ALA A 254 -0.77 -17.03 -27.12
CA ALA A 254 0.64 -16.92 -26.73
C ALA A 254 1.61 -17.19 -27.90
N VAL A 255 1.19 -17.98 -28.89
CA VAL A 255 1.92 -18.20 -30.15
C VAL A 255 1.08 -17.64 -31.30
N VAL A 256 1.63 -16.65 -32.00
CA VAL A 256 0.95 -15.85 -33.03
C VAL A 256 1.57 -16.10 -34.39
N ASP A 257 0.79 -15.98 -35.46
CA ASP A 257 1.35 -15.99 -36.82
C ASP A 257 2.15 -14.71 -37.09
N HIS A 258 3.15 -14.79 -37.99
CA HIS A 258 3.92 -13.62 -38.41
C HIS A 258 3.00 -12.49 -38.92
N GLU A 259 3.18 -11.28 -38.37
CA GLU A 259 2.36 -10.09 -38.65
C GLU A 259 0.87 -10.21 -38.29
N ALA A 260 0.47 -11.24 -37.54
CA ALA A 260 -0.90 -11.37 -37.07
C ALA A 260 -1.18 -10.47 -35.85
N PRO A 261 -2.44 -10.03 -35.68
CA PRO A 261 -2.84 -9.35 -34.47
C PRO A 261 -2.80 -10.30 -33.26
N ALA A 262 -2.48 -9.75 -32.10
CA ALA A 262 -2.51 -10.48 -30.84
C ALA A 262 -3.20 -9.62 -29.77
N GLN A 263 -3.65 -10.25 -28.68
CA GLN A 263 -4.25 -9.55 -27.56
C GLN A 263 -3.58 -9.91 -26.25
N LEU A 264 -3.50 -8.93 -25.35
CA LEU A 264 -3.14 -9.14 -23.96
C LEU A 264 -4.38 -8.89 -23.10
N ARG A 265 -4.77 -9.89 -22.32
CA ARG A 265 -5.86 -9.78 -21.35
C ARG A 265 -5.33 -9.64 -19.95
N LEU A 266 -5.85 -8.66 -19.22
CA LEU A 266 -5.61 -8.44 -17.81
C LEU A 266 -6.90 -8.71 -17.03
N ALA A 267 -6.91 -9.75 -16.21
CA ALA A 267 -8.07 -10.11 -15.39
C ALA A 267 -7.97 -9.49 -13.98
N GLY A 268 -9.11 -9.02 -13.46
CA GLY A 268 -9.20 -8.43 -12.12
C GLY A 268 -8.61 -7.03 -12.02
N ALA A 269 -8.60 -6.26 -13.12
CA ALA A 269 -8.05 -4.91 -13.09
C ALA A 269 -8.87 -3.99 -12.16
N GLN A 270 -8.17 -3.13 -11.41
CA GLN A 270 -8.75 -2.29 -10.38
C GLN A 270 -9.31 -0.99 -10.98
N ALA A 271 -10.54 -0.62 -10.62
CA ALA A 271 -11.24 0.52 -11.21
C ALA A 271 -10.54 1.89 -11.01
N ASP A 272 -9.75 2.04 -9.93
CA ASP A 272 -8.99 3.24 -9.57
C ASP A 272 -7.55 3.24 -10.12
N VAL A 273 -7.20 2.28 -10.97
CA VAL A 273 -5.86 2.07 -11.50
C VAL A 273 -5.88 2.15 -13.02
N SER A 274 -4.88 2.80 -13.63
CA SER A 274 -4.66 2.74 -15.07
C SER A 274 -3.45 1.86 -15.41
N TYR A 275 -3.54 1.12 -16.51
CA TYR A 275 -2.56 0.13 -16.93
C TYR A 275 -1.98 0.49 -18.29
N GLN A 276 -0.65 0.43 -18.43
CA GLN A 276 0.06 0.74 -19.66
C GLN A 276 1.01 -0.40 -20.03
N LEU A 277 1.07 -0.72 -21.32
CA LEU A 277 1.91 -1.79 -21.86
C LEU A 277 3.24 -1.25 -22.38
N PHE A 278 4.31 -1.95 -22.04
CA PHE A 278 5.65 -1.71 -22.54
C PHE A 278 6.22 -3.01 -23.08
N ALA A 279 6.82 -2.99 -24.27
CA ALA A 279 7.32 -4.19 -24.92
C ALA A 279 8.73 -4.03 -25.45
N ARG A 280 9.42 -5.16 -25.57
CA ARG A 280 10.66 -5.29 -26.33
C ARG A 280 10.77 -6.67 -26.99
N PRO A 281 11.52 -6.81 -28.09
CA PRO A 281 11.90 -8.13 -28.60
C PRO A 281 12.66 -8.95 -27.55
N LEU A 282 12.46 -10.26 -27.55
CA LEU A 282 13.22 -11.19 -26.72
C LEU A 282 14.66 -11.29 -27.21
N LEU A 283 15.59 -11.19 -26.27
CA LEU A 283 17.02 -11.37 -26.48
C LEU A 283 17.41 -12.82 -26.17
N ASP A 284 18.56 -13.25 -26.66
CA ASP A 284 19.16 -14.55 -26.37
C ASP A 284 19.25 -14.84 -24.87
N ALA A 285 19.59 -13.82 -24.09
CA ALA A 285 19.76 -13.91 -22.65
C ALA A 285 18.44 -14.14 -21.90
N ASP A 286 17.29 -13.90 -22.55
CA ASP A 286 15.99 -14.06 -21.92
C ASP A 286 15.53 -15.53 -21.93
N TYR A 287 16.05 -16.38 -22.80
CA TYR A 287 15.65 -17.79 -22.85
C TYR A 287 16.31 -18.57 -21.72
N ALA A 288 15.50 -19.08 -20.79
CA ALA A 288 15.92 -19.68 -19.53
C ALA A 288 15.92 -21.22 -19.59
N TYR A 289 16.54 -21.81 -20.61
CA TYR A 289 16.48 -23.26 -20.86
C TYR A 289 16.81 -24.11 -19.62
N GLY A 290 15.99 -25.13 -19.37
CA GLY A 290 16.12 -26.04 -18.23
C GLY A 290 15.72 -25.44 -16.87
N GLN A 291 15.20 -24.21 -16.82
CA GLN A 291 14.69 -23.61 -15.59
C GLN A 291 13.19 -23.88 -15.43
N ALA A 292 12.78 -24.17 -14.20
CA ALA A 292 11.37 -24.26 -13.82
C ALA A 292 10.75 -22.86 -13.66
N ALA A 293 9.42 -22.79 -13.65
CA ALA A 293 8.69 -21.55 -13.32
C ALA A 293 9.10 -21.04 -11.93
N GLY A 294 9.27 -19.72 -11.78
CA GLY A 294 9.69 -19.13 -10.52
C GLY A 294 9.79 -17.61 -10.56
N ALA A 295 10.42 -17.04 -9.54
CA ALA A 295 10.65 -15.60 -9.48
C ALA A 295 11.51 -15.14 -10.67
N GLY A 296 10.93 -14.33 -11.55
CA GLY A 296 11.62 -13.83 -12.74
C GLY A 296 11.70 -14.81 -13.92
N VAL A 297 11.02 -15.96 -13.87
CA VAL A 297 10.92 -16.91 -15.00
C VAL A 297 9.46 -17.30 -15.23
N ILE A 298 8.94 -17.03 -16.44
CA ILE A 298 7.60 -17.45 -16.89
C ILE A 298 7.71 -18.65 -17.84
N GLN A 299 6.75 -19.57 -17.78
CA GLN A 299 6.63 -20.68 -18.73
C GLN A 299 5.61 -20.32 -19.79
N VAL A 300 6.04 -20.26 -21.05
CA VAL A 300 5.18 -19.93 -22.18
C VAL A 300 4.74 -21.23 -22.86
N PRO A 301 3.44 -21.53 -22.94
CA PRO A 301 2.97 -22.74 -23.60
C PRO A 301 3.22 -22.65 -25.11
N VAL A 302 3.91 -23.65 -25.66
CA VAL A 302 4.16 -23.79 -27.10
C VAL A 302 3.38 -25.01 -27.60
N PRO A 303 2.53 -24.89 -28.65
CA PRO A 303 1.85 -26.04 -29.23
C PRO A 303 2.86 -27.11 -29.67
N GLU A 304 2.60 -28.37 -29.29
CA GLU A 304 3.40 -29.54 -29.70
C GLU A 304 4.88 -29.51 -29.28
N ALA A 305 5.23 -28.68 -28.30
CA ALA A 305 6.57 -28.60 -27.71
C ALA A 305 6.49 -28.43 -26.19
N GLU A 306 7.63 -28.56 -25.51
CA GLU A 306 7.72 -28.27 -24.08
C GLU A 306 7.52 -26.76 -23.83
N PRO A 307 6.88 -26.37 -22.70
CA PRO A 307 6.77 -24.97 -22.33
C PRO A 307 8.14 -24.28 -22.30
N LEU A 308 8.19 -23.07 -22.84
CA LEU A 308 9.43 -22.33 -22.98
C LEU A 308 9.66 -21.41 -21.76
N PRO A 309 10.73 -21.64 -20.97
CA PRO A 309 11.06 -20.77 -19.86
C PRO A 309 11.70 -19.46 -20.35
N ILE A 310 11.13 -18.33 -19.94
CA ILE A 310 11.57 -16.97 -20.31
C ILE A 310 11.85 -16.14 -19.06
N TYR A 311 13.05 -15.56 -18.97
CA TYR A 311 13.41 -14.55 -17.99
C TYR A 311 12.69 -13.24 -18.25
N PHE A 312 12.31 -12.56 -17.18
CA PHE A 312 11.80 -11.19 -17.26
C PHE A 312 12.33 -10.34 -16.11
N PRO A 313 12.44 -9.00 -16.29
CA PRO A 313 12.89 -8.10 -15.23
C PRO A 313 11.99 -8.20 -13.99
N SER A 314 12.60 -8.35 -12.82
CA SER A 314 11.85 -8.43 -11.55
C SER A 314 11.12 -7.13 -11.24
N ALA A 315 9.86 -7.23 -10.78
CA ALA A 315 9.11 -6.09 -10.27
C ALA A 315 9.79 -5.52 -9.01
N GLY A 316 10.42 -4.35 -9.15
CA GLY A 316 11.01 -3.61 -8.04
C GLY A 316 9.95 -2.96 -7.13
N PRO A 317 10.35 -2.41 -5.97
CA PRO A 317 9.46 -1.66 -5.09
C PRO A 317 9.02 -0.32 -5.69
N ALA A 318 9.68 0.18 -6.73
CA ALA A 318 9.25 1.33 -7.51
C ALA A 318 9.36 0.97 -8.98
N TRP A 319 8.41 1.44 -9.80
CA TRP A 319 8.51 1.28 -11.24
C TRP A 319 9.71 2.05 -11.79
N GLN A 320 10.55 1.35 -12.54
CA GLN A 320 11.55 1.93 -13.40
C GLN A 320 11.43 1.19 -14.73
N LEU A 321 11.20 1.95 -15.81
CA LEU A 321 11.13 1.36 -17.14
C LEU A 321 12.50 0.74 -17.45
N PRO A 322 12.62 -0.59 -17.65
CA PRO A 322 13.89 -1.18 -18.01
C PRO A 322 14.34 -0.66 -19.38
N ALA A 323 15.65 -0.68 -19.63
CA ALA A 323 16.19 -0.30 -20.93
C ALA A 323 15.54 -1.12 -22.06
N ASP A 324 15.45 -0.51 -23.24
CA ASP A 324 14.98 -1.12 -24.49
C ASP A 324 13.47 -1.45 -24.57
N PHE A 325 12.71 -1.18 -23.51
CA PHE A 325 11.25 -1.26 -23.55
C PHE A 325 10.63 0.01 -24.14
N VAL A 326 9.69 -0.16 -25.06
CA VAL A 326 8.92 0.92 -25.68
C VAL A 326 7.43 0.80 -25.35
N SER A 327 6.75 1.93 -25.21
CA SER A 327 5.30 1.95 -24.96
C SER A 327 4.52 1.44 -26.17
N LEU A 328 3.59 0.50 -25.95
CA LEU A 328 2.72 -0.03 -27.00
C LEU A 328 1.43 0.78 -27.23
N GLY A 329 1.12 1.72 -26.34
CA GLY A 329 -0.07 2.55 -26.46
C GLY A 329 -0.35 3.40 -25.21
N PRO A 330 -1.47 4.13 -25.19
CA PRO A 330 -1.89 4.88 -24.01
C PRO A 330 -2.31 3.95 -22.88
N ALA A 331 -2.29 4.47 -21.65
CA ALA A 331 -2.81 3.75 -20.50
C ALA A 331 -4.34 3.60 -20.58
N GLN A 332 -4.87 2.45 -20.14
CA GLN A 332 -6.30 2.19 -20.02
C GLN A 332 -6.71 2.06 -18.55
N THR A 333 -7.83 2.66 -18.16
CA THR A 333 -8.38 2.55 -16.80
C THR A 333 -8.95 1.17 -16.55
N GLY A 334 -8.68 0.59 -15.38
CA GLY A 334 -9.12 -0.73 -14.97
C GLY A 334 -10.64 -0.90 -14.95
N GLN A 335 -11.04 -2.10 -15.33
CA GLN A 335 -12.39 -2.65 -15.21
C GLN A 335 -12.23 -4.14 -14.83
N GLU A 336 -13.29 -4.92 -14.65
CA GLU A 336 -13.16 -6.34 -14.27
C GLU A 336 -12.22 -7.15 -15.19
N SER A 337 -12.20 -6.82 -16.47
CA SER A 337 -11.25 -7.35 -17.46
C SER A 337 -10.86 -6.23 -18.43
N LEU A 338 -9.58 -6.18 -18.80
CA LEU A 338 -9.06 -5.29 -19.84
C LEU A 338 -8.40 -6.09 -20.96
N ASP A 339 -8.72 -5.73 -22.19
CA ASP A 339 -8.09 -6.29 -23.38
C ASP A 339 -7.30 -5.19 -24.09
N PHE A 340 -6.04 -5.49 -24.38
CA PHE A 340 -5.15 -4.62 -25.13
C PHE A 340 -4.82 -5.27 -26.46
N ASP A 341 -5.04 -4.53 -27.55
CA ASP A 341 -4.55 -4.94 -28.86
C ASP A 341 -3.04 -4.74 -28.93
N ILE A 342 -2.34 -5.79 -29.35
CA ILE A 342 -0.91 -5.78 -29.56
C ILE A 342 -0.66 -5.54 -31.04
N PRO A 343 0.22 -4.59 -31.42
CA PRO A 343 0.58 -4.37 -32.81
C PRO A 343 1.11 -5.66 -33.47
N PRO A 344 0.96 -5.82 -34.79
CA PRO A 344 1.52 -6.95 -35.54
C PRO A 344 2.96 -7.24 -35.16
N LEU A 345 3.23 -8.49 -34.76
CA LEU A 345 4.54 -8.93 -34.29
C LEU A 345 5.28 -9.68 -35.39
N THR A 346 6.56 -9.33 -35.57
CA THR A 346 7.49 -10.03 -36.48
C THR A 346 8.58 -10.79 -35.72
N ARG A 347 8.63 -10.64 -34.39
CA ARG A 347 9.60 -11.30 -33.51
C ARG A 347 8.98 -11.64 -32.17
N ASP A 348 9.54 -12.66 -31.53
CA ASP A 348 9.18 -13.00 -30.15
C ASP A 348 9.35 -11.77 -29.25
N THR A 349 8.33 -11.48 -28.44
CA THR A 349 8.20 -10.20 -27.75
C THR A 349 7.80 -10.41 -26.29
N LEU A 350 8.52 -9.74 -25.38
CA LEU A 350 8.18 -9.65 -23.96
C LEU A 350 7.43 -8.34 -23.70
N VAL A 351 6.30 -8.44 -23.02
CA VAL A 351 5.46 -7.31 -22.63
C VAL A 351 5.36 -7.22 -21.11
N LEU A 352 5.75 -6.07 -20.57
CA LEU A 352 5.55 -5.68 -19.19
C LEU A 352 4.32 -4.79 -19.06
N VAL A 353 3.64 -4.92 -17.92
CA VAL A 353 2.47 -4.10 -17.59
C VAL A 353 2.82 -3.20 -16.41
N GLN A 354 2.71 -1.90 -16.62
CA GLN A 354 2.78 -0.90 -15.56
C GLN A 354 1.37 -0.62 -15.05
N ALA A 355 1.19 -0.64 -13.74
CA ALA A 355 -0.01 -0.17 -13.06
C ALA A 355 0.27 1.18 -12.39
N ARG A 356 -0.57 2.18 -12.69
CA ARG A 356 -0.54 3.54 -12.16
C ARG A 356 -1.79 3.79 -11.34
N LYS A 357 -1.65 4.10 -10.06
CA LYS A 357 -2.76 4.50 -9.18
C LYS A 357 -2.64 5.97 -8.81
N ALA A 358 -3.73 6.72 -8.92
CA ALA A 358 -3.78 8.12 -8.49
C ALA A 358 -4.31 8.20 -7.06
N HIS A 359 -3.55 8.82 -6.16
CA HIS A 359 -3.91 8.94 -4.74
C HIS A 359 -4.45 10.32 -4.44
N ALA A 360 -5.67 10.40 -3.90
CA ALA A 360 -6.26 11.66 -3.49
C ALA A 360 -5.54 12.25 -2.26
N LEU A 361 -5.29 13.57 -2.30
CA LEU A 361 -4.77 14.35 -1.19
C LEU A 361 -5.91 15.08 -0.47
N THR A 362 -6.84 14.31 0.10
CA THR A 362 -8.05 14.76 0.82
C THR A 362 -7.82 15.78 1.95
N LEU A 363 -6.58 15.97 2.40
CA LEU A 363 -6.22 16.93 3.45
C LEU A 363 -5.77 18.30 2.94
N LEU A 364 -5.80 18.57 1.64
CA LEU A 364 -5.53 19.90 1.08
C LEU A 364 -6.85 20.66 0.89
N PRO A 365 -7.23 21.61 1.79
CA PRO A 365 -8.51 22.31 1.69
C PRO A 365 -8.59 23.22 0.46
N GLN A 366 -7.44 23.57 -0.13
CA GLN A 366 -7.34 24.47 -1.27
C GLN A 366 -7.33 23.72 -2.61
N GLU A 367 -7.07 22.40 -2.62
CA GLU A 367 -7.04 21.58 -3.83
C GLU A 367 -7.62 20.17 -3.53
N PRO A 368 -8.94 20.05 -3.36
CA PRO A 368 -9.57 18.77 -3.01
C PRO A 368 -9.38 17.68 -4.08
N ASP A 369 -9.08 18.07 -5.32
CA ASP A 369 -8.86 17.16 -6.45
C ASP A 369 -7.37 16.87 -6.73
N ALA A 370 -6.46 17.37 -5.89
CA ALA A 370 -5.03 17.09 -6.04
C ALA A 370 -4.77 15.59 -5.88
N THR A 371 -4.11 15.00 -6.87
CA THR A 371 -3.70 13.59 -6.83
C THR A 371 -2.21 13.43 -7.06
N VAL A 372 -1.62 12.47 -6.35
CA VAL A 372 -0.22 12.07 -6.54
C VAL A 372 -0.19 10.61 -7.01
N PRO A 373 0.48 10.29 -8.12
CA PRO A 373 0.49 8.93 -8.63
C PRO A 373 1.49 8.04 -7.89
N SER A 374 1.19 6.75 -7.80
CA SER A 374 2.18 5.70 -7.58
C SER A 374 2.19 4.71 -8.74
N PHE A 375 3.33 4.04 -8.93
CA PHE A 375 3.57 3.14 -10.06
C PHE A 375 4.17 1.82 -9.59
N VAL A 376 3.68 0.72 -10.15
CA VAL A 376 4.22 -0.63 -9.92
C VAL A 376 4.24 -1.45 -11.21
N GLN A 377 5.19 -2.38 -11.33
CA GLN A 377 5.16 -3.43 -12.34
C GLN A 377 4.25 -4.57 -11.86
N LEU A 378 3.42 -5.13 -12.73
CA LEU A 378 2.73 -6.38 -12.44
C LEU A 378 3.73 -7.56 -12.36
N ALA A 379 3.50 -8.48 -11.43
CA ALA A 379 4.42 -9.59 -11.19
C ALA A 379 4.47 -10.59 -12.34
N SER A 380 3.42 -10.66 -13.17
CA SER A 380 3.32 -11.54 -14.32
C SER A 380 3.43 -10.73 -15.63
N PRO A 381 4.43 -10.99 -16.48
CA PRO A 381 4.48 -10.40 -17.83
C PRO A 381 3.59 -11.17 -18.81
N ALA A 382 3.48 -10.68 -20.03
CA ALA A 382 3.04 -11.47 -21.19
C ALA A 382 4.22 -11.72 -22.13
N VAL A 383 4.24 -12.90 -22.76
CA VAL A 383 5.19 -13.23 -23.81
C VAL A 383 4.40 -13.70 -25.02
N PHE A 384 4.75 -13.16 -26.18
CA PHE A 384 4.24 -13.58 -27.47
C PHE A 384 5.37 -14.21 -28.27
N LEU A 385 5.18 -15.44 -28.72
CA LEU A 385 6.09 -16.14 -29.62
C LEU A 385 5.51 -16.06 -31.03
N VAL A 386 6.33 -15.71 -32.00
CA VAL A 386 5.93 -15.50 -33.39
C VAL A 386 6.33 -16.72 -34.21
N ARG A 387 5.40 -17.26 -34.98
CA ARG A 387 5.70 -18.31 -35.96
C ARG A 387 6.51 -17.74 -37.11
N PRO A 388 7.35 -18.56 -37.78
CA PRO A 388 8.05 -18.11 -38.97
C PRO A 388 7.12 -17.53 -40.04
N GLN A 389 7.67 -16.72 -40.93
CA GLN A 389 6.97 -16.16 -42.07
C GLN A 389 6.46 -17.33 -42.95
N PRO A 390 5.14 -17.44 -43.21
CA PRO A 390 4.57 -18.57 -43.94
C PRO A 390 4.90 -18.58 -45.44
N ARG A 391 5.38 -17.45 -45.97
CA ARG A 391 5.80 -17.27 -47.37
C ARG A 391 7.17 -16.58 -47.42
N PRO A 392 8.25 -17.25 -47.01
CA PRO A 392 9.59 -16.73 -47.16
C PRO A 392 9.96 -16.71 -48.65
N ALA A 393 10.87 -15.82 -49.05
CA ALA A 393 11.31 -15.68 -50.43
C ALA A 393 12.33 -16.77 -50.81
N LEU A 394 11.98 -18.04 -50.59
CA LEU A 394 12.85 -19.17 -50.79
C LEU A 394 13.18 -19.35 -52.28
N SER A 395 14.46 -19.56 -52.59
CA SER A 395 14.91 -19.95 -53.92
C SER A 395 15.84 -21.16 -53.83
N LEU A 396 15.69 -22.08 -54.78
CA LEU A 396 16.55 -23.26 -54.91
C LEU A 396 17.41 -23.13 -56.16
N GLN A 397 18.71 -23.32 -56.01
CA GLN A 397 19.67 -23.36 -57.10
C GLN A 397 20.32 -24.75 -57.15
N ALA A 398 20.07 -25.50 -58.21
CA ALA A 398 20.71 -26.81 -58.41
C ALA A 398 22.24 -26.65 -58.61
N LEU A 399 23.01 -27.46 -57.91
CA LEU A 399 24.45 -27.58 -58.10
C LEU A 399 24.77 -28.57 -59.22
N ALA A 400 26.03 -28.61 -59.64
CA ALA A 400 26.49 -29.34 -60.82
C ALA A 400 26.25 -30.86 -60.79
N ASP A 401 26.00 -31.43 -59.60
CA ASP A 401 25.70 -32.86 -59.42
C ASP A 401 24.23 -33.23 -59.69
N GLY A 402 23.34 -32.24 -59.85
CA GLY A 402 21.91 -32.44 -60.10
C GLY A 402 21.10 -33.01 -58.93
N HIS A 403 21.74 -33.22 -57.76
CA HIS A 403 21.14 -33.83 -56.58
C HIS A 403 21.28 -32.96 -55.32
N THR A 404 22.18 -31.97 -55.37
CA THR A 404 22.37 -30.98 -54.30
C THR A 404 21.81 -29.63 -54.74
N PHE A 405 21.08 -28.99 -53.84
CA PHE A 405 20.47 -27.68 -54.06
C PHE A 405 20.97 -26.70 -53.01
N GLN A 406 21.43 -25.55 -53.45
CA GLN A 406 21.69 -24.41 -52.58
C GLN A 406 20.38 -23.68 -52.34
N ILE A 407 20.04 -23.39 -51.08
CA ILE A 407 18.80 -22.70 -50.71
C ILE A 407 19.11 -21.31 -50.19
N GLN A 408 18.37 -20.32 -50.68
CA GLN A 408 18.48 -18.93 -50.25
C GLN A 408 17.11 -18.37 -49.84
N GLY A 409 17.11 -17.24 -49.13
CA GLY A 409 15.89 -16.50 -48.79
C GLY A 409 15.07 -17.07 -47.63
N GLY A 410 15.67 -17.97 -46.83
CA GLY A 410 15.07 -18.44 -45.59
C GLY A 410 15.17 -17.41 -44.46
N GLU A 411 14.29 -17.55 -43.48
CA GLU A 411 14.21 -16.64 -42.34
C GLU A 411 15.31 -16.95 -41.32
N PRO A 412 16.11 -15.96 -40.89
CA PRO A 412 17.17 -16.18 -39.91
C PRO A 412 16.65 -16.78 -38.59
N GLY A 413 17.37 -17.75 -38.04
CA GLY A 413 17.03 -18.40 -36.77
C GLY A 413 16.05 -19.58 -36.91
N THR A 414 15.72 -19.96 -38.15
CA THR A 414 14.76 -21.04 -38.43
C THR A 414 15.42 -22.30 -38.99
N PHE A 415 14.87 -23.45 -38.62
CA PHE A 415 15.08 -24.72 -39.30
C PHE A 415 14.01 -24.90 -40.37
N LEU A 416 14.45 -25.26 -41.58
CA LEU A 416 13.57 -25.65 -42.68
C LEU A 416 13.61 -27.18 -42.80
N HIS A 417 12.47 -27.80 -42.50
CA HIS A 417 12.24 -29.24 -42.60
C HIS A 417 11.60 -29.55 -43.95
N PHE A 418 12.17 -30.55 -44.64
CA PHE A 418 11.65 -31.09 -45.89
C PHE A 418 10.96 -32.41 -45.57
N LEU A 419 9.65 -32.47 -45.80
CA LEU A 419 8.82 -33.64 -45.52
C LEU A 419 8.30 -34.22 -46.83
N ASP A 420 8.15 -35.54 -46.90
CA ASP A 420 7.49 -36.22 -48.00
C ASP A 420 5.96 -36.14 -47.89
N GLU A 421 5.24 -36.77 -48.83
CA GLU A 421 3.78 -36.82 -48.86
C GLU A 421 3.13 -37.51 -47.64
N ASN A 422 3.90 -38.28 -46.88
CA ASN A 422 3.47 -38.94 -45.63
C ASN A 422 3.91 -38.17 -44.39
N GLU A 423 4.37 -36.92 -44.55
CA GLU A 423 4.93 -36.06 -43.50
C GLU A 423 6.20 -36.63 -42.85
N ALA A 424 6.89 -37.58 -43.50
CA ALA A 424 8.15 -38.12 -43.02
C ALA A 424 9.33 -37.25 -43.49
N PRO A 425 10.41 -37.09 -42.68
CA PRO A 425 11.58 -36.30 -43.09
C PRO A 425 12.23 -36.86 -44.36
N ALA A 426 12.23 -36.06 -45.43
CA ALA A 426 12.84 -36.39 -46.72
C ALA A 426 14.35 -36.10 -46.75
N ALA A 427 14.82 -35.20 -45.89
CA ALA A 427 16.22 -34.82 -45.73
C ALA A 427 16.50 -34.29 -44.32
N ALA A 428 17.78 -34.05 -44.01
CA ALA A 428 18.16 -33.34 -42.80
C ALA A 428 17.64 -31.89 -42.85
N PRO A 429 17.20 -31.32 -41.71
CA PRO A 429 16.72 -29.94 -41.67
C PRO A 429 17.86 -28.96 -41.94
N LEU A 430 17.55 -27.88 -42.64
CA LEU A 430 18.49 -26.81 -42.95
C LEU A 430 18.32 -25.65 -41.98
N TYR A 431 19.42 -25.12 -41.46
CA TYR A 431 19.37 -23.98 -40.53
C TYR A 431 19.80 -22.69 -41.23
N PHE A 432 18.98 -21.66 -41.12
CA PHE A 432 19.32 -20.30 -41.55
C PHE A 432 19.91 -19.53 -40.37
N TYR A 433 21.19 -19.18 -40.44
CA TYR A 433 21.87 -18.53 -39.33
C TYR A 433 21.41 -17.09 -39.11
N GLU A 434 21.15 -16.78 -37.85
CA GLU A 434 20.84 -15.43 -37.39
C GLU A 434 22.09 -14.72 -36.85
N ARG A 435 22.25 -13.42 -37.10
CA ARG A 435 23.37 -12.63 -36.53
C ARG A 435 23.11 -12.31 -35.05
N ASP A 436 24.18 -12.22 -34.27
CA ASP A 436 24.13 -11.84 -32.86
C ASP A 436 23.82 -10.34 -32.72
N GLU A 437 22.81 -10.02 -31.92
CA GLU A 437 22.28 -8.66 -31.79
C GLU A 437 23.25 -7.72 -31.04
N LEU A 438 24.08 -8.26 -30.15
CA LEU A 438 25.08 -7.51 -29.39
C LEU A 438 26.40 -7.40 -30.17
N VAL A 439 26.69 -8.39 -31.01
CA VAL A 439 27.95 -8.48 -31.77
C VAL A 439 27.65 -8.94 -33.20
N GLN A 440 27.18 -8.02 -34.05
CA GLN A 440 26.71 -8.29 -35.42
C GLN A 440 27.72 -8.96 -36.37
N ARG A 441 28.99 -9.03 -36.00
CA ARG A 441 30.04 -9.76 -36.74
C ARG A 441 29.99 -11.29 -36.54
N TYR A 442 29.22 -11.77 -35.56
CA TYR A 442 29.07 -13.21 -35.28
C TYR A 442 27.65 -13.68 -35.55
N PHE A 443 27.51 -14.94 -35.94
CA PHE A 443 26.22 -15.63 -35.96
C PHE A 443 25.90 -16.21 -34.59
N LYS A 444 24.62 -16.17 -34.21
CA LYS A 444 24.07 -16.76 -33.00
C LYS A 444 24.43 -18.26 -32.97
N GLY A 445 25.01 -18.72 -31.86
CA GLY A 445 25.39 -20.13 -31.65
C GLY A 445 26.77 -20.54 -32.20
N VAL A 446 27.42 -19.72 -33.02
CA VAL A 446 28.73 -20.03 -33.60
C VAL A 446 29.85 -19.69 -32.61
N ALA A 447 30.76 -20.65 -32.35
CA ALA A 447 31.92 -20.53 -31.47
C ALA A 447 31.64 -20.16 -29.99
N ARG A 448 30.37 -20.05 -29.59
CA ARG A 448 29.95 -19.88 -28.19
C ARG A 448 29.43 -21.21 -27.67
N PHE A 449 30.29 -21.97 -26.98
CA PHE A 449 29.91 -23.21 -26.30
C PHE A 449 28.83 -22.94 -25.24
N ARG A 450 27.57 -23.22 -25.57
CA ARG A 450 26.53 -23.57 -24.60
C ARG A 450 26.00 -24.94 -24.98
N VAL A 451 26.51 -25.97 -24.32
CA VAL A 451 26.02 -27.34 -24.45
C VAL A 451 24.56 -27.37 -23.97
N ALA A 452 23.67 -27.99 -24.75
CA ALA A 452 22.26 -28.32 -24.48
C ALA A 452 21.15 -27.49 -25.19
N VAL A 453 21.44 -26.53 -26.07
CA VAL A 453 20.38 -25.71 -26.73
C VAL A 453 20.48 -25.74 -28.26
N ASN A 454 20.70 -26.92 -28.84
CA ASN A 454 20.87 -27.16 -30.28
C ASN A 454 22.23 -26.68 -30.84
N LEU A 455 23.20 -27.60 -30.82
CA LEU A 455 24.47 -27.47 -31.51
C LEU A 455 24.21 -27.56 -33.03
N VAL A 456 24.19 -26.45 -33.76
CA VAL A 456 24.39 -26.48 -35.22
C VAL A 456 25.81 -25.98 -35.46
N VAL A 457 26.72 -26.92 -35.68
CA VAL A 457 28.08 -26.64 -36.13
C VAL A 457 28.12 -27.02 -37.60
N ASP A 458 28.01 -26.04 -38.49
CA ASP A 458 28.34 -26.27 -39.90
C ASP A 458 29.85 -26.18 -40.11
N ALA A 459 30.36 -27.00 -41.03
CA ALA A 459 31.77 -27.28 -41.25
C ALA A 459 32.53 -26.20 -42.04
N GLY A 460 31.90 -25.07 -42.37
CA GLY A 460 32.45 -24.06 -43.29
C GLY A 460 32.32 -22.63 -42.79
N HIS A 461 32.99 -22.30 -41.68
CA HIS A 461 33.20 -20.91 -41.29
C HIS A 461 34.51 -20.41 -41.89
N GLU A 462 34.42 -19.42 -42.77
CA GLU A 462 35.58 -18.64 -43.23
C GLU A 462 35.43 -17.20 -42.71
N GLU A 463 36.43 -16.74 -41.94
CA GLU A 463 36.61 -15.31 -41.70
C GLU A 463 37.18 -14.70 -42.97
N ASP A 464 36.48 -13.72 -43.53
CA ASP A 464 37.02 -13.00 -44.67
C ASP A 464 38.19 -12.08 -44.24
N ALA A 465 38.87 -11.48 -45.21
CA ALA A 465 40.01 -10.60 -44.93
C ALA A 465 39.66 -9.34 -44.09
N SER A 466 38.36 -9.06 -43.87
CA SER A 466 37.88 -7.97 -43.02
C SER A 466 37.58 -8.41 -41.58
N GLY A 467 37.66 -9.72 -41.29
CA GLY A 467 37.31 -10.30 -40.00
C GLY A 467 35.80 -10.45 -39.80
N GLU A 468 35.00 -10.39 -40.87
CA GLU A 468 33.59 -10.78 -40.83
C GLU A 468 33.45 -12.29 -40.98
N ALA A 469 32.67 -12.91 -40.10
CA ALA A 469 32.31 -14.31 -40.25
C ALA A 469 31.35 -14.45 -41.44
N THR A 470 31.73 -15.26 -42.43
CA THR A 470 30.82 -15.71 -43.47
C THR A 470 30.40 -17.15 -43.19
N VAL A 471 29.12 -17.45 -43.42
CA VAL A 471 28.57 -18.80 -43.28
C VAL A 471 28.17 -19.30 -44.65
N ALA A 472 28.59 -20.53 -44.96
CA ALA A 472 28.16 -21.22 -46.16
C ALA A 472 26.62 -21.27 -46.21
N GLN A 473 26.07 -20.99 -47.39
CA GLN A 473 24.62 -21.11 -47.59
C GLN A 473 24.20 -22.57 -47.42
N PRO A 474 23.05 -22.84 -46.76
CA PRO A 474 22.62 -24.19 -46.49
C PRO A 474 22.37 -24.97 -47.79
N GLN A 475 22.88 -26.21 -47.82
CA GLN A 475 22.77 -27.11 -48.98
C GLN A 475 21.87 -28.30 -48.65
N LEU A 476 20.84 -28.50 -49.46
CA LEU A 476 19.95 -29.66 -49.42
C LEU A 476 20.49 -30.74 -50.34
N THR A 477 20.86 -31.89 -49.81
CA THR A 477 21.10 -33.10 -50.62
C THR A 477 19.87 -33.97 -50.57
N LEU A 478 19.22 -34.19 -51.71
CA LEU A 478 18.12 -35.14 -51.81
C LEU A 478 18.68 -36.51 -52.25
N PRO A 479 18.18 -37.63 -51.70
CA PRO A 479 18.47 -38.94 -52.28
C PRO A 479 18.03 -38.96 -53.75
N ALA A 480 18.56 -39.87 -54.56
CA ALA A 480 18.17 -40.05 -55.95
C ALA A 480 16.68 -40.47 -56.02
N LEU A 481 15.80 -39.48 -56.05
CA LEU A 481 14.36 -39.65 -56.00
C LEU A 481 13.80 -39.63 -57.44
N THR A 482 12.84 -40.50 -57.70
CA THR A 482 12.09 -40.56 -58.96
C THR A 482 11.15 -39.36 -59.09
N THR A 483 11.31 -38.56 -60.14
CA THR A 483 10.52 -37.35 -60.41
C THR A 483 9.14 -37.66 -61.03
N PRO A 484 8.10 -36.82 -60.81
CA PRO A 484 8.07 -35.60 -59.97
C PRO A 484 7.84 -35.91 -58.48
N ILE A 485 8.42 -35.09 -57.60
CA ILE A 485 8.30 -35.20 -56.13
C ILE A 485 7.63 -33.93 -55.63
N GLN A 486 6.63 -34.08 -54.77
CA GLN A 486 6.09 -32.98 -53.97
C GLN A 486 6.69 -33.08 -52.57
N LEU A 487 7.29 -31.97 -52.11
CA LEU A 487 7.81 -31.86 -50.75
C LEU A 487 6.96 -30.85 -49.98
N LEU A 488 6.59 -31.22 -48.76
CA LEU A 488 5.99 -30.31 -47.81
C LEU A 488 7.11 -29.60 -47.06
N LEU A 489 6.98 -28.29 -46.87
CA LEU A 489 7.96 -27.48 -46.15
C LEU A 489 7.39 -27.02 -44.82
N GLU A 490 8.14 -27.26 -43.75
CA GLU A 490 7.84 -26.76 -42.42
C GLU A 490 9.01 -25.91 -41.93
N ALA A 491 8.73 -24.68 -41.49
CA ALA A 491 9.70 -23.81 -40.85
C ALA A 491 9.47 -23.83 -39.33
N VAL A 492 10.56 -23.96 -38.57
CA VAL A 492 10.54 -24.01 -37.09
C VAL A 492 11.58 -23.05 -36.54
N TYR A 493 11.18 -22.10 -35.69
CA TYR A 493 12.14 -21.27 -34.97
C TYR A 493 12.96 -22.12 -34.00
N ALA A 494 14.29 -22.05 -34.09
CA ALA A 494 15.19 -22.91 -33.32
C ALA A 494 15.03 -22.77 -31.80
N ARG A 495 14.57 -21.61 -31.33
CA ARG A 495 14.47 -21.26 -29.90
C ARG A 495 13.08 -21.48 -29.33
N SER A 496 12.09 -20.86 -29.95
CA SER A 496 10.71 -20.93 -29.49
C SER A 496 10.02 -22.22 -29.88
N GLN A 497 10.58 -22.98 -30.83
CA GLN A 497 9.96 -24.17 -31.43
C GLN A 497 8.59 -23.85 -32.08
N ALA A 498 8.28 -22.57 -32.27
CA ALA A 498 7.12 -22.12 -33.01
C ALA A 498 7.29 -22.54 -34.47
N ARG A 499 6.29 -23.24 -34.99
CA ARG A 499 6.32 -23.86 -36.32
C ARG A 499 5.19 -23.38 -37.20
N VAL A 500 5.45 -23.37 -38.51
CA VAL A 500 4.46 -23.07 -39.54
C VAL A 500 4.70 -23.96 -40.75
N ARG A 501 3.61 -24.46 -41.35
CA ARG A 501 3.68 -25.05 -42.69
C ARG A 501 3.78 -23.92 -43.70
N LEU A 502 4.81 -23.94 -44.54
CA LEU A 502 4.95 -22.95 -45.59
C LEU A 502 3.85 -23.18 -46.62
N ALA A 503 3.23 -22.10 -47.07
CA ALA A 503 2.27 -22.20 -48.16
C ALA A 503 2.99 -22.68 -49.43
N GLU A 504 2.28 -23.44 -50.28
CA GLU A 504 2.80 -23.77 -51.61
C GLU A 504 3.24 -22.46 -52.31
N PRO A 505 4.48 -22.40 -52.84
CA PRO A 505 5.00 -21.22 -53.51
C PRO A 505 4.23 -20.86 -54.78
#